data_AF-A0A960MCE4-F1
#
_entry.id   AF-A0A960MCE4-F1
#
_cell.length_a   1.000
_cell.length_b   1.000
_cell.length_c   1.000
_cell.angle_alpha   90.00
_cell.angle_beta   90.00
_cell.angle_gamma   90.00
#
_symmetry.space_group_name_H-M   'P 1'
#
loop_
_entity.id
_entity.type
_entity.pdbx_description
1 polymer ?
#
loop_
_entity_poly.entity_id
_entity_poly.type
_entity_poly.pdbx_seq_one_letter_code
_entity_poly.pdbx_strand_id
1 'polypeptide(L)'
;MFQLLIVLGVIVLAVGLRTFSHPILCKSGAVAVLLATYLAAYFVSDSHVAGIAGVLMWFLLPWVELLTRIRKLRLPLRKSLHHQSPPNSQRFPHLGAFTDEIEELAFDYVEDAGWEWDDLNQFFRLFYHPGERAQAAICLNEQQGLGFVFVSLTSRTADGRIYRTWNFPFSYTLKVAPEIRINRVANADSFEQLLEEHRDFLQRMGLTAEDLMVENPEAIPELMEVETQLQIRHNLDRGVITHDRSDPEKVRYSWRGLFFLYGQLVKDMVKLS
;
A
#
# COMPACT_ATOMS: atom_id res chain seq x y z
N MET A 1 21.58 -13.96 -36.01
CA MET A 1 20.65 -15.05 -35.59
C MET A 1 21.04 -15.64 -34.23
N PHE A 2 22.28 -16.10 -34.03
CA PHE A 2 22.74 -16.67 -32.75
C PHE A 2 22.59 -15.72 -31.53
N GLN A 3 23.00 -14.45 -31.66
CA GLN A 3 22.84 -13.44 -30.60
C GLN A 3 21.38 -13.22 -30.18
N LEU A 4 20.45 -13.26 -31.12
CA LEU A 4 19.02 -13.13 -30.86
C LEU A 4 18.48 -14.33 -30.07
N LEU A 5 18.97 -15.55 -30.37
CA LEU A 5 18.61 -16.75 -29.61
C LEU A 5 19.13 -16.70 -28.16
N ILE A 6 20.30 -16.11 -27.91
CA ILE A 6 20.81 -15.89 -26.55
C ILE A 6 19.85 -14.98 -25.77
N VAL A 7 19.50 -13.83 -26.34
CA VAL A 7 18.57 -12.89 -25.68
C VAL A 7 17.23 -13.57 -25.40
N LEU A 8 16.67 -14.27 -26.39
CA LEU A 8 15.41 -15.01 -26.22
C LEU A 8 15.52 -16.09 -25.14
N GLY A 9 16.62 -16.83 -25.10
CA GLY A 9 16.87 -17.85 -24.08
C GLY A 9 16.92 -17.27 -22.66
N VAL A 10 17.57 -16.12 -22.48
CA VAL A 10 17.59 -15.41 -21.20
C VAL A 10 16.20 -14.88 -20.82
N ILE A 11 15.40 -14.41 -21.79
CA ILE A 11 14.01 -14.00 -21.53
C ILE A 11 13.16 -15.19 -21.09
N VAL A 12 13.25 -16.33 -21.78
CA VAL A 12 12.51 -17.55 -21.40
C VAL A 12 12.94 -18.02 -20.01
N LEU A 13 14.24 -18.01 -19.71
CA LEU A 13 14.74 -18.30 -18.37
C LEU A 13 14.19 -17.32 -17.33
N ALA A 14 14.16 -16.02 -17.64
CA ALA A 14 13.62 -15.00 -16.75
C ALA A 14 12.14 -15.26 -16.42
N VAL A 15 11.32 -15.57 -17.43
CA VAL A 15 9.90 -15.90 -17.25
C VAL A 15 9.75 -17.17 -16.43
N GLY A 16 10.52 -18.23 -16.73
CA GLY A 16 10.49 -19.48 -15.98
C GLY A 16 10.90 -19.32 -14.51
N LEU A 17 11.92 -18.50 -14.22
CA LEU A 17 12.34 -18.21 -12.85
C LEU A 17 11.25 -17.48 -12.05
N ARG A 18 10.45 -16.64 -12.71
CA ARG A 18 9.35 -15.89 -12.07
C ARG A 18 8.12 -16.73 -11.75
N THR A 19 8.01 -17.97 -12.23
CA THR A 19 6.90 -18.86 -11.86
C THR A 19 7.12 -19.59 -10.54
N PHE A 20 8.34 -19.57 -10.00
CA PHE A 20 8.65 -20.20 -8.72
C PHE A 20 8.13 -19.37 -7.55
N SER A 21 7.54 -20.04 -6.55
CA SER A 21 7.15 -19.43 -5.28
C SER A 21 8.35 -19.06 -4.40
N HIS A 22 9.52 -19.66 -4.65
CA HIS A 22 10.73 -19.41 -3.88
C HIS A 22 11.30 -18.00 -4.18
N PRO A 23 11.42 -17.09 -3.19
CA PRO A 23 11.74 -15.68 -3.43
C PRO A 23 13.07 -15.45 -4.15
N ILE A 24 14.09 -16.26 -3.88
CA ILE A 24 15.41 -16.11 -4.53
C ILE A 24 15.31 -16.46 -6.03
N LEU A 25 14.54 -17.48 -6.38
CA LEU A 25 14.37 -17.89 -7.78
C LEU A 25 13.54 -16.84 -8.53
N CYS A 26 12.42 -16.39 -7.96
CA CYS A 26 11.62 -15.33 -8.55
C CYS A 26 12.46 -14.06 -8.79
N LYS A 27 13.31 -13.66 -7.83
CA LYS A 27 14.19 -12.48 -7.92
C LYS A 27 15.25 -12.63 -8.99
N SER A 28 15.83 -13.81 -9.11
CA SER A 28 16.80 -14.10 -10.17
C SER A 28 16.19 -13.93 -11.55
N GLY A 29 14.87 -14.13 -11.69
CA GLY A 29 14.12 -13.81 -12.90
C GLY A 29 14.16 -12.32 -13.27
N ALA A 30 14.03 -11.40 -12.31
CA ALA A 30 14.18 -9.96 -12.60
C ALA A 30 15.61 -9.57 -12.99
N VAL A 31 16.62 -10.18 -12.36
CA VAL A 31 18.02 -9.99 -12.76
C VAL A 31 18.24 -10.49 -14.19
N ALA A 32 17.63 -11.61 -14.57
CA ALA A 32 17.69 -12.13 -15.94
C ALA A 32 17.02 -11.19 -16.96
N VAL A 33 15.93 -10.48 -16.61
CA VAL A 33 15.35 -9.44 -17.48
C VAL A 33 16.33 -8.27 -17.70
N LEU A 34 17.00 -7.81 -16.65
CA LEU A 34 18.02 -6.75 -16.78
C LEU A 34 19.19 -7.23 -17.63
N LEU A 35 19.64 -8.47 -17.45
CA LEU A 35 20.69 -9.08 -18.27
C LEU A 35 20.26 -9.21 -19.74
N ALA A 36 19.03 -9.64 -20.01
CA ALA A 36 18.50 -9.72 -21.37
C ALA A 36 18.47 -8.33 -22.04
N THR A 37 18.07 -7.29 -21.30
CA THR A 37 18.06 -5.90 -21.79
C THR A 37 19.48 -5.42 -22.11
N TYR A 38 20.43 -5.69 -21.22
CA TYR A 38 21.84 -5.39 -21.43
C TYR A 38 22.37 -6.07 -22.70
N LEU A 39 22.14 -7.38 -22.84
CA LEU A 39 22.62 -8.17 -23.97
C LEU A 39 21.97 -7.71 -25.29
N ALA A 40 20.68 -7.40 -25.28
CA ALA A 40 19.98 -6.89 -26.45
C ALA A 40 20.60 -5.57 -26.95
N ALA A 41 20.80 -4.61 -26.06
CA ALA A 41 21.40 -3.32 -26.42
C ALA A 41 22.87 -3.45 -26.80
N TYR A 42 23.64 -4.31 -26.11
CA TYR A 42 25.02 -4.61 -26.44
C TYR A 42 25.15 -5.24 -27.83
N PHE A 43 24.39 -6.30 -28.16
CA PHE A 43 24.52 -6.99 -29.44
C PHE A 43 24.10 -6.14 -30.65
N VAL A 44 23.20 -5.17 -30.47
CA VAL A 44 22.79 -4.25 -31.55
C VAL A 44 23.86 -3.18 -31.81
N SER A 45 24.60 -2.76 -30.78
CA SER A 45 25.49 -1.58 -30.84
C SER A 45 26.98 -1.90 -30.72
N ASP A 46 27.32 -3.13 -30.37
CA ASP A 46 28.65 -3.60 -29.94
C ASP A 46 29.30 -2.72 -28.86
N SER A 47 28.46 -2.12 -28.00
CA SER A 47 28.90 -1.16 -26.99
C SER A 47 28.40 -1.49 -25.60
N HIS A 48 29.34 -1.67 -24.66
CA HIS A 48 29.03 -1.85 -23.25
C HIS A 48 28.27 -0.66 -22.66
N VAL A 49 28.53 0.55 -23.16
CA VAL A 49 27.84 1.76 -22.74
C VAL A 49 26.36 1.68 -23.10
N ALA A 50 26.03 1.21 -24.30
CA ALA A 50 24.65 1.01 -24.71
C ALA A 50 23.95 -0.09 -23.90
N GLY A 51 24.66 -1.18 -23.58
CA GLY A 51 24.16 -2.22 -22.67
C GLY A 51 23.77 -1.66 -21.30
N ILE A 52 24.68 -0.89 -20.67
CA ILE A 52 24.44 -0.26 -19.37
C ILE A 52 23.29 0.76 -19.46
N ALA A 53 23.26 1.57 -20.53
CA ALA A 53 22.19 2.55 -20.74
C ALA A 53 20.81 1.87 -20.86
N GLY A 54 20.72 0.72 -21.53
CA GLY A 54 19.50 -0.08 -21.61
C GLY A 54 19.00 -0.54 -20.25
N VAL A 55 19.90 -1.00 -19.37
CA VAL A 55 19.55 -1.37 -17.99
C VAL A 55 19.08 -0.16 -17.19
N LEU A 56 19.80 0.95 -17.27
CA LEU A 56 19.46 2.18 -16.54
C LEU A 56 18.09 2.74 -16.95
N MET A 57 17.65 2.51 -18.19
CA MET A 57 16.34 2.93 -18.67
C MET A 57 15.19 2.35 -17.83
N TRP A 58 15.30 1.10 -17.33
CA TRP A 58 14.29 0.51 -16.44
C TRP A 58 14.09 1.30 -15.15
N PHE A 59 15.15 1.92 -14.64
CA PHE A 59 15.11 2.75 -13.44
C PHE A 59 14.64 4.19 -13.71
N LEU A 60 14.52 4.58 -14.99
CA LEU A 60 13.94 5.86 -15.39
C LEU A 60 12.44 5.77 -15.67
N LEU A 61 11.90 4.59 -15.98
CA LEU A 61 10.46 4.41 -16.22
C LEU A 61 9.58 4.93 -15.08
N PRO A 62 9.86 4.68 -13.78
CA PRO A 62 9.06 5.23 -12.69
C PRO A 62 9.00 6.77 -12.69
N TRP A 63 10.04 7.46 -13.19
CA TRP A 63 10.07 8.92 -13.25
C TRP A 63 9.03 9.50 -14.21
N VAL A 64 8.64 8.77 -15.25
CA VAL A 64 7.59 9.20 -16.17
C VAL A 64 6.28 9.37 -15.40
N GLU A 65 5.88 8.36 -14.63
CA GLU A 65 4.66 8.39 -13.80
C GLU A 65 4.75 9.46 -12.70
N LEU A 66 5.91 9.58 -12.05
CA LEU A 66 6.16 10.55 -10.98
C LEU A 66 6.03 12.01 -11.46
N LEU A 67 6.63 12.35 -12.61
CA LEU A 67 6.68 13.72 -13.12
C LEU A 67 5.40 14.13 -13.87
N THR A 68 4.66 13.17 -14.42
CA THR A 68 3.45 13.47 -15.17
C THR A 68 2.19 13.43 -14.31
N ARG A 69 1.91 12.29 -13.68
CA ARG A 69 0.65 12.04 -12.95
C ARG A 69 0.78 12.45 -11.49
N ILE A 70 1.74 11.87 -10.76
CA ILE A 70 1.86 12.06 -9.30
C ILE A 70 2.22 13.52 -8.96
N ARG A 71 3.04 14.18 -9.77
CA ARG A 71 3.36 15.61 -9.60
C ARG A 71 2.12 16.51 -9.72
N LYS A 72 1.15 16.11 -10.53
CA LYS A 72 -0.11 16.84 -10.76
C LYS A 72 -1.20 16.50 -9.75
N LEU A 73 -1.08 15.36 -9.06
CA LEU A 73 -2.03 14.95 -8.02
C LEU A 73 -2.19 16.03 -6.94
N ARG A 74 -3.44 16.33 -6.59
CA ARG A 74 -3.83 17.22 -5.50
C ARG A 74 -4.77 16.47 -4.58
N LEU A 75 -4.37 16.35 -3.33
CA LEU A 75 -5.15 15.69 -2.30
C LEU A 75 -5.71 16.75 -1.37
N PRO A 76 -6.89 16.53 -0.77
CA PRO A 76 -7.42 17.45 0.21
C PRO A 76 -6.57 17.37 1.49
N LEU A 77 -6.37 18.52 2.12
CA LEU A 77 -5.69 18.62 3.41
C LEU A 77 -6.51 17.93 4.50
N ARG A 78 -7.84 18.06 4.44
CA ARG A 78 -8.79 17.42 5.35
C ARG A 78 -9.56 16.35 4.60
N LYS A 79 -9.58 15.14 5.17
CA LYS A 79 -10.45 14.06 4.71
C LYS A 79 -11.49 13.83 5.79
N SER A 80 -12.75 14.00 5.43
CA SER A 80 -13.86 13.60 6.28
C SER A 80 -14.50 12.37 5.68
N LEU A 81 -14.76 11.37 6.52
CA LEU A 81 -15.52 10.19 6.20
C LEU A 81 -17.00 10.52 6.37
N HIS A 82 -17.79 10.10 5.41
CA HIS A 82 -19.23 10.21 5.44
C HIS A 82 -19.84 8.83 5.29
N HIS A 83 -21.03 8.65 5.84
CA HIS A 83 -21.82 7.46 5.60
C HIS A 83 -21.93 7.19 4.10
N GLN A 84 -21.63 5.96 3.66
CA GLN A 84 -21.69 5.57 2.26
C GLN A 84 -22.36 4.21 2.15
N SER A 85 -23.33 4.06 1.24
CA SER A 85 -23.89 2.74 0.97
C SER A 85 -22.82 1.78 0.45
N PRO A 86 -22.91 0.48 0.81
CA PRO A 86 -21.95 -0.50 0.33
C PRO A 86 -21.94 -0.58 -1.21
N PRO A 87 -20.77 -0.75 -1.83
CA PRO A 87 -20.67 -0.95 -3.27
C PRO A 87 -21.43 -2.22 -3.67
N ASN A 88 -22.02 -2.20 -4.87
CA ASN A 88 -22.69 -3.37 -5.41
C ASN A 88 -21.70 -4.52 -5.70
N SER A 89 -22.23 -5.73 -5.87
CA SER A 89 -21.43 -6.93 -6.14
C SER A 89 -20.67 -6.91 -7.46
N GLN A 90 -20.97 -6.00 -8.40
CA GLN A 90 -20.17 -5.83 -9.61
C GLN A 90 -18.90 -5.02 -9.33
N ARG A 91 -19.00 -4.01 -8.46
CA ARG A 91 -17.89 -3.13 -8.06
C ARG A 91 -17.01 -3.78 -6.99
N PHE A 92 -17.61 -4.50 -6.04
CA PHE A 92 -16.88 -5.23 -5.00
C PHE A 92 -17.50 -6.61 -4.74
N PRO A 93 -17.20 -7.62 -5.58
CA PRO A 93 -17.79 -8.96 -5.46
C PRO A 93 -17.50 -9.67 -4.12
N HIS A 94 -16.35 -9.40 -3.52
CA HIS A 94 -15.86 -10.12 -2.34
C HIS A 94 -16.24 -9.47 -1.00
N LEU A 95 -16.97 -8.35 -0.99
CA LEU A 95 -17.33 -7.64 0.24
C LEU A 95 -18.11 -8.53 1.22
N GLY A 96 -19.04 -9.34 0.70
CA GLY A 96 -19.82 -10.27 1.52
C GLY A 96 -18.93 -11.31 2.21
N ALA A 97 -18.07 -11.99 1.45
CA ALA A 97 -17.16 -13.00 2.01
C ALA A 97 -16.24 -12.44 3.10
N PHE A 98 -15.68 -11.24 2.91
CA PHE A 98 -14.89 -10.59 3.96
C PHE A 98 -15.72 -10.19 5.17
N THR A 99 -16.99 -9.80 4.98
CA THR A 99 -17.89 -9.45 6.08
C THR A 99 -18.18 -10.69 6.92
N ASP A 100 -18.56 -11.78 6.27
CA ASP A 100 -18.88 -13.05 6.93
C ASP A 100 -17.66 -13.56 7.76
N GLU A 101 -16.47 -13.53 7.18
CA GLU A 101 -15.23 -13.95 7.84
C GLU A 101 -14.89 -13.11 9.09
N ILE A 102 -15.14 -11.80 9.04
CA ILE A 102 -14.90 -10.90 10.16
C ILE A 102 -15.94 -11.11 11.27
N GLU A 103 -17.22 -11.26 10.92
CA GLU A 103 -18.32 -11.51 11.86
C GLU A 103 -18.22 -12.89 12.53
N GLU A 104 -17.73 -13.92 11.83
CA GLU A 104 -17.44 -15.25 12.40
C GLU A 104 -16.43 -15.18 13.55
N LEU A 105 -15.53 -14.20 13.54
CA LEU A 105 -14.57 -13.91 14.61
C LEU A 105 -15.09 -12.91 15.65
N ALA A 106 -16.41 -12.71 15.73
CA ALA A 106 -17.10 -11.86 16.72
C ALA A 106 -16.75 -10.36 16.66
N PHE A 107 -16.37 -9.86 15.50
CA PHE A 107 -16.31 -8.42 15.24
C PHE A 107 -17.71 -7.92 14.87
N ASP A 108 -18.22 -6.96 15.65
CA ASP A 108 -19.53 -6.34 15.41
C ASP A 108 -19.41 -5.28 14.30
N TYR A 109 -20.33 -5.31 13.34
CA TYR A 109 -20.46 -4.26 12.33
C TYR A 109 -20.75 -2.91 13.00
N VAL A 110 -20.07 -1.87 12.53
CA VAL A 110 -20.22 -0.50 13.02
C VAL A 110 -20.89 0.38 11.97
N GLU A 111 -20.21 0.61 10.86
CA GLU A 111 -20.68 1.51 9.81
C GLU A 111 -19.96 1.26 8.48
N ASP A 112 -20.67 1.52 7.38
CA ASP A 112 -20.12 1.70 6.05
C ASP A 112 -19.85 3.21 5.82
N ALA A 113 -18.58 3.56 5.65
CA ALA A 113 -18.12 4.94 5.53
C ALA A 113 -17.18 5.10 4.34
N GLY A 114 -17.07 6.31 3.82
CA GLY A 114 -16.16 6.56 2.71
C GLY A 114 -15.92 8.03 2.45
N TRP A 115 -15.06 8.29 1.48
CA TRP A 115 -14.84 9.63 0.96
C TRP A 115 -14.52 9.57 -0.52
N GLU A 116 -14.93 10.62 -1.23
CA GLU A 116 -14.72 10.79 -2.65
C GLU A 116 -13.99 12.10 -2.92
N TRP A 117 -13.05 12.08 -3.86
CA TRP A 117 -12.31 13.26 -4.25
C TRP A 117 -11.73 13.11 -5.66
N ASP A 118 -12.21 13.93 -6.59
CA ASP A 118 -11.79 13.84 -7.99
C ASP A 118 -12.01 12.40 -8.51
N ASP A 119 -11.01 11.76 -9.10
CA ASP A 119 -11.07 10.35 -9.53
C ASP A 119 -10.80 9.33 -8.40
N LEU A 120 -10.68 9.75 -7.14
CA LEU A 120 -10.42 8.88 -5.99
C LEU A 120 -11.71 8.56 -5.26
N ASN A 121 -11.95 7.28 -5.03
CA ASN A 121 -13.01 6.81 -4.14
C ASN A 121 -12.40 5.85 -3.13
N GLN A 122 -12.69 6.04 -1.85
CA GLN A 122 -12.35 5.07 -0.82
C GLN A 122 -13.58 4.72 -0.01
N PHE A 123 -13.86 3.42 0.03
CA PHE A 123 -14.92 2.83 0.82
C PHE A 123 -14.33 2.00 1.95
N PHE A 124 -14.97 2.07 3.11
CA PHE A 124 -14.64 1.33 4.32
C PHE A 124 -15.90 0.66 4.85
N ARG A 125 -15.80 -0.64 5.16
CA ARG A 125 -16.72 -1.29 6.08
C ARG A 125 -16.01 -1.51 7.41
N LEU A 126 -16.55 -0.94 8.47
CA LEU A 126 -15.91 -0.85 9.77
C LEU A 126 -16.54 -1.82 10.76
N PHE A 127 -15.70 -2.45 11.57
CA PHE A 127 -16.10 -3.36 12.64
C PHE A 127 -15.31 -3.10 13.91
N TYR A 128 -15.83 -3.57 15.03
CA TYR A 128 -15.15 -3.49 16.33
C TYR A 128 -15.33 -4.77 17.13
N HIS A 129 -14.27 -5.23 17.76
CA HIS A 129 -14.31 -6.35 18.70
C HIS A 129 -13.99 -5.86 20.12
N PRO A 130 -14.95 -5.87 21.06
CA PRO A 130 -14.74 -5.34 22.41
C PRO A 130 -13.72 -6.15 23.24
N GLY A 131 -13.70 -7.48 23.08
CA GLY A 131 -12.71 -8.35 23.73
C GLY A 131 -11.27 -8.10 23.28
N GLU A 132 -11.02 -8.06 21.97
CA GLU A 132 -9.71 -7.74 21.38
C GLU A 132 -9.33 -6.25 21.52
N ARG A 133 -10.29 -5.36 21.81
CA ARG A 133 -10.12 -3.89 21.74
C ARG A 133 -9.46 -3.47 20.43
N ALA A 134 -10.01 -3.99 19.34
CA ALA A 134 -9.49 -3.83 18.00
C ALA A 134 -10.60 -3.44 17.02
N GLN A 135 -10.30 -2.48 16.16
CA GLN A 135 -11.07 -2.12 14.99
C GLN A 135 -10.63 -2.99 13.82
N ALA A 136 -11.57 -3.54 13.05
CA ALA A 136 -11.30 -4.08 11.72
C ALA A 136 -11.89 -3.16 10.64
N ALA A 137 -11.26 -3.11 9.48
CA ALA A 137 -11.76 -2.38 8.34
C ALA A 137 -11.49 -3.15 7.03
N ILE A 138 -12.55 -3.38 6.25
CA ILE A 138 -12.45 -3.78 4.85
C ILE A 138 -12.35 -2.49 4.03
N CYS A 139 -11.28 -2.34 3.26
CA CYS A 139 -10.99 -1.12 2.53
C CYS A 139 -11.00 -1.39 1.02
N LEU A 140 -11.78 -0.61 0.27
CA LEU A 140 -11.72 -0.55 -1.18
C LEU A 140 -11.19 0.83 -1.59
N ASN A 141 -10.02 0.85 -2.23
CA ASN A 141 -9.44 2.05 -2.82
C ASN A 141 -9.57 1.99 -4.33
N GLU A 142 -10.26 2.97 -4.92
CA GLU A 142 -10.41 3.09 -6.36
C GLU A 142 -9.78 4.37 -6.87
N GLN A 143 -9.07 4.24 -7.99
CA GLN A 143 -8.51 5.35 -8.73
C GLN A 143 -8.48 5.02 -10.22
N GLN A 144 -9.15 5.83 -11.05
CA GLN A 144 -9.07 5.75 -12.52
C GLN A 144 -9.35 4.34 -13.09
N GLY A 145 -10.37 3.67 -12.55
CA GLY A 145 -10.79 2.33 -12.99
C GLY A 145 -9.96 1.17 -12.45
N LEU A 146 -8.96 1.44 -11.61
CA LEU A 146 -8.26 0.40 -10.83
C LEU A 146 -8.77 0.42 -9.39
N GLY A 147 -9.20 -0.74 -8.91
CA GLY A 147 -9.61 -0.96 -7.52
C GLY A 147 -8.65 -1.90 -6.81
N PHE A 148 -8.30 -1.57 -5.56
CA PHE A 148 -7.53 -2.44 -4.68
C PHE A 148 -8.26 -2.63 -3.37
N VAL A 149 -8.33 -3.88 -2.94
CA VAL A 149 -8.95 -4.27 -1.68
C VAL A 149 -7.87 -4.70 -0.71
N PHE A 150 -8.02 -4.32 0.55
CA PHE A 150 -7.22 -4.81 1.65
C PHE A 150 -8.03 -4.75 2.95
N VAL A 151 -7.59 -5.52 3.95
CA VAL A 151 -8.17 -5.53 5.29
C VAL A 151 -7.13 -5.02 6.28
N SER A 152 -7.58 -4.36 7.32
CA SER A 152 -6.72 -3.90 8.41
C SER A 152 -7.34 -4.10 9.78
N LEU A 153 -6.48 -4.35 10.76
CA LEU A 153 -6.76 -4.37 12.18
C LEU A 153 -6.02 -3.23 12.85
N THR A 154 -6.70 -2.48 13.72
CA THR A 154 -6.12 -1.35 14.43
C THR A 154 -6.49 -1.40 15.90
N SER A 155 -5.49 -1.33 16.77
CA SER A 155 -5.66 -1.13 18.20
C SER A 155 -4.95 0.15 18.64
N ARG A 156 -5.55 0.85 19.59
CA ARG A 156 -5.02 2.11 20.12
C ARG A 156 -4.74 1.98 21.60
N THR A 157 -3.69 2.63 22.08
CA THR A 157 -3.36 2.70 23.50
C THR A 157 -3.81 4.03 24.09
N ALA A 158 -3.99 4.09 25.40
CA ALA A 158 -4.41 5.32 26.09
C ALA A 158 -3.41 6.48 25.94
N ASP A 159 -2.14 6.20 25.63
CA ASP A 159 -1.11 7.22 25.35
C ASP A 159 -1.12 7.71 23.88
N GLY A 160 -2.09 7.26 23.08
CA GLY A 160 -2.31 7.74 21.71
C GLY A 160 -1.46 7.02 20.64
N ARG A 161 -0.78 5.92 20.97
CA ARG A 161 -0.11 5.09 19.95
C ARG A 161 -1.14 4.23 19.23
N ILE A 162 -0.86 4.00 17.95
CA ILE A 162 -1.74 3.27 17.04
C ILE A 162 -0.95 2.09 16.48
N TYR A 163 -1.45 0.88 16.68
CA TYR A 163 -0.87 -0.35 16.17
C TYR A 163 -1.77 -0.88 15.08
N ARG A 164 -1.26 -0.92 13.85
CA ARG A 164 -2.02 -1.41 12.69
C ARG A 164 -1.37 -2.64 12.10
N THR A 165 -2.17 -3.67 11.84
CA THR A 165 -1.81 -4.81 11.01
C THR A 165 -2.67 -4.83 9.77
N TRP A 166 -2.08 -5.02 8.59
CA TRP A 166 -2.82 -4.97 7.33
C TRP A 166 -2.16 -5.78 6.22
N ASN A 167 -2.94 -6.19 5.22
CA ASN A 167 -2.46 -6.94 4.06
C ASN A 167 -2.29 -6.07 2.79
N PHE A 168 -2.16 -4.74 2.96
CA PHE A 168 -2.02 -3.82 1.82
C PHE A 168 -0.83 -4.22 0.90
N PRO A 169 -1.03 -4.34 -0.43
CA PRO A 169 -0.06 -4.97 -1.32
C PRO A 169 1.08 -4.04 -1.80
N PHE A 170 1.00 -2.73 -1.56
CA PHE A 170 1.98 -1.77 -2.06
C PHE A 170 2.82 -1.13 -0.95
N SER A 171 3.96 -0.54 -1.32
CA SER A 171 4.69 0.32 -0.39
C SER A 171 3.94 1.62 -0.10
N TYR A 172 4.25 2.22 1.04
CA TYR A 172 3.63 3.46 1.47
C TYR A 172 3.95 4.62 0.55
N THR A 173 2.94 5.41 0.25
CA THR A 173 3.08 6.65 -0.49
C THR A 173 3.47 7.84 0.40
N LEU A 174 3.33 7.67 1.72
CA LEU A 174 3.70 8.64 2.75
C LEU A 174 4.63 8.00 3.80
N LYS A 175 5.35 8.83 4.55
CA LYS A 175 6.07 8.36 5.74
C LYS A 175 5.08 8.12 6.87
N VAL A 176 5.25 7.03 7.59
CA VAL A 176 4.43 6.69 8.74
C VAL A 176 4.74 7.64 9.90
N ALA A 177 3.71 8.25 10.48
CA ALA A 177 3.81 9.10 11.66
C ALA A 177 4.40 8.32 12.86
N PRO A 178 5.19 8.96 13.74
CA PRO A 178 5.87 8.29 14.86
C PRO A 178 4.95 7.52 15.82
N GLU A 179 3.72 7.98 15.96
CA GLU A 179 2.67 7.42 16.82
C GLU A 179 2.08 6.13 16.23
N ILE A 180 2.25 5.91 14.93
CA ILE A 180 1.68 4.78 14.20
C ILE A 180 2.76 3.71 14.00
N ARG A 181 2.49 2.51 14.50
CA ARG A 181 3.32 1.32 14.31
C ARG A 181 2.58 0.36 13.39
N ILE A 182 3.24 -0.10 12.33
CA ILE A 182 2.59 -0.92 11.32
C ILE A 182 3.29 -2.27 11.14
N ASN A 183 2.52 -3.34 11.23
CA ASN A 183 2.87 -4.68 10.80
C ASN A 183 2.21 -4.96 9.44
N ARG A 184 3.01 -5.14 8.39
CA ARG A 184 2.48 -5.43 7.05
C ARG A 184 2.61 -6.91 6.75
N VAL A 185 1.48 -7.58 6.59
CA VAL A 185 1.36 -9.02 6.32
C VAL A 185 0.72 -9.19 4.94
N ALA A 186 1.52 -9.00 3.89
CA ALA A 186 1.00 -8.99 2.52
C ALA A 186 0.46 -10.34 2.03
N ASN A 187 0.82 -11.44 2.71
CA ASN A 187 0.45 -12.81 2.34
C ASN A 187 -0.44 -13.45 3.42
N ALA A 188 -1.29 -12.65 4.08
CA ALA A 188 -2.33 -13.22 4.93
C ALA A 188 -3.41 -13.83 4.02
N ASP A 189 -3.60 -15.14 4.14
CA ASP A 189 -4.53 -15.94 3.35
C ASP A 189 -5.98 -15.82 3.87
N SER A 190 -6.15 -15.41 5.14
CA SER A 190 -7.43 -15.20 5.82
C SER A 190 -7.36 -14.00 6.77
N PHE A 191 -8.53 -13.46 7.15
CA PHE A 191 -8.68 -12.50 8.24
C PHE A 191 -8.29 -13.10 9.59
N GLU A 192 -8.57 -14.38 9.83
CA GLU A 192 -8.12 -15.10 11.04
C GLU A 192 -6.59 -15.04 11.18
N GLN A 193 -5.85 -15.35 10.11
CA GLN A 193 -4.40 -15.24 10.11
C GLN A 193 -3.93 -13.79 10.31
N LEU A 194 -4.64 -12.81 9.74
CA LEU A 194 -4.33 -11.40 9.95
C LEU A 194 -4.53 -10.98 11.43
N LEU A 195 -5.53 -11.56 12.10
CA LEU A 195 -5.83 -11.35 13.51
C LEU A 195 -4.78 -11.98 14.41
N GLU A 196 -4.34 -13.21 14.12
CA GLU A 196 -3.22 -13.84 14.83
C GLU A 196 -1.94 -13.00 14.71
N GLU A 197 -1.59 -12.56 13.50
CA GLU A 197 -0.44 -11.68 13.25
C GLU A 197 -0.57 -10.32 13.98
N HIS A 198 -1.79 -9.85 14.17
CA HIS A 198 -2.05 -8.64 14.95
C HIS A 198 -1.78 -8.87 16.43
N ARG A 199 -2.30 -9.97 17.00
CA ARG A 199 -2.04 -10.36 18.40
C ARG A 199 -0.55 -10.56 18.66
N ASP A 200 0.14 -11.28 17.78
CA ASP A 200 1.59 -11.49 17.86
C ASP A 200 2.38 -10.18 17.73
N PHE A 201 1.89 -9.25 16.91
CA PHE A 201 2.49 -7.93 16.81
C PHE A 201 2.34 -7.13 18.11
N LEU A 202 1.15 -7.09 18.70
CA LEU A 202 0.90 -6.42 19.98
C LEU A 202 1.74 -7.05 21.11
N GLN A 203 1.80 -8.38 21.17
CA GLN A 203 2.61 -9.09 22.16
C GLN A 203 4.11 -8.79 22.00
N ARG A 204 4.64 -8.75 20.77
CA ARG A 204 6.04 -8.34 20.52
C ARG A 204 6.32 -6.89 20.92
N MET A 205 5.31 -6.03 20.92
CA MET A 205 5.41 -4.67 21.44
C MET A 205 5.25 -4.58 22.96
N GLY A 206 5.02 -5.72 23.62
CA GLY A 206 4.86 -5.82 25.08
C GLY A 206 3.50 -5.33 25.58
N LEU A 207 2.47 -5.36 24.73
CA LEU A 207 1.12 -4.90 25.06
C LEU A 207 0.22 -6.08 25.44
N THR A 208 -0.62 -5.87 26.45
CA THR A 208 -1.75 -6.74 26.79
C THR A 208 -3.07 -6.04 26.47
N ALA A 209 -4.19 -6.77 26.58
CA ALA A 209 -5.52 -6.21 26.34
C ALA A 209 -5.81 -5.02 27.27
N GLU A 210 -5.28 -5.01 28.49
CA GLU A 210 -5.45 -3.92 29.45
C GLU A 210 -4.78 -2.61 29.02
N ASP A 211 -3.69 -2.69 28.25
CA ASP A 211 -2.98 -1.51 27.71
C ASP A 211 -3.74 -0.85 26.55
N LEU A 212 -4.62 -1.61 25.90
CA LEU A 212 -5.42 -1.14 24.77
C LEU A 212 -6.63 -0.36 25.27
N MET A 213 -6.94 0.73 24.58
CA MET A 213 -8.09 1.57 24.87
C MET A 213 -9.37 0.86 24.45
N VAL A 214 -10.40 0.92 25.30
CA VAL A 214 -11.76 0.57 24.89
C VAL A 214 -12.30 1.72 24.05
N GLU A 215 -12.57 1.45 22.78
CA GLU A 215 -13.09 2.45 21.84
C GLU A 215 -14.61 2.49 21.87
N ASN A 216 -15.18 3.68 21.64
CA ASN A 216 -16.60 3.80 21.30
C ASN A 216 -16.74 3.47 19.80
N PRO A 217 -17.48 2.41 19.41
CA PRO A 217 -17.65 2.05 18.01
C PRO A 217 -18.14 3.22 17.14
N GLU A 218 -19.07 4.02 17.64
CA GLU A 218 -19.62 5.17 16.92
C GLU A 218 -18.58 6.27 16.62
N ALA A 219 -17.47 6.31 17.37
CA ALA A 219 -16.40 7.28 17.19
C ALA A 219 -15.31 6.81 16.21
N ILE A 220 -15.37 5.56 15.73
CA ILE A 220 -14.32 4.98 14.87
C ILE A 220 -14.08 5.80 13.59
N PRO A 221 -15.10 6.27 12.84
CA PRO A 221 -14.87 7.11 11.67
C PRO A 221 -14.08 8.38 12.00
N GLU A 222 -14.43 9.08 13.09
CA GLU A 222 -13.73 10.27 13.55
C GLU A 222 -12.27 9.96 13.94
N LEU A 223 -12.04 8.84 14.62
CA LEU A 223 -10.68 8.40 14.96
C LEU A 223 -9.81 8.15 13.71
N MET A 224 -10.39 7.60 12.64
CA MET A 224 -9.71 7.41 11.36
C MET A 224 -9.38 8.73 10.65
N GLU A 225 -10.27 9.72 10.75
CA GLU A 225 -10.01 11.07 10.24
C GLU A 225 -8.85 11.73 11.00
N VAL A 226 -8.85 11.66 12.34
CA VAL A 226 -7.78 12.18 13.20
C VAL A 226 -6.44 11.53 12.85
N GLU A 227 -6.42 10.21 12.65
CA GLU A 227 -5.23 9.49 12.23
C GLU A 227 -4.73 9.95 10.85
N THR A 228 -5.65 10.15 9.90
CA THR A 228 -5.32 10.67 8.58
C THR A 228 -4.71 12.06 8.67
N GLN A 229 -5.26 12.93 9.53
CA GLN A 229 -4.70 14.27 9.77
C GLN A 229 -3.31 14.21 10.39
N LEU A 230 -3.06 13.29 11.32
CA LEU A 230 -1.74 13.06 11.90
C LEU A 230 -0.72 12.68 10.83
N GLN A 231 -1.09 11.77 9.92
CA GLN A 231 -0.23 11.39 8.80
C GLN A 231 0.06 12.55 7.84
N ILE A 232 -0.96 13.35 7.51
CA ILE A 232 -0.80 14.52 6.64
C ILE A 232 0.15 15.53 7.29
N ARG A 233 -0.09 15.89 8.56
CA ARG A 233 0.76 16.81 9.32
C ARG A 233 2.21 16.33 9.37
N HIS A 234 2.43 15.07 9.73
CA HIS A 234 3.77 14.50 9.77
C HIS A 234 4.49 14.62 8.41
N ASN A 235 3.78 14.36 7.31
CA ASN A 235 4.38 14.41 5.98
C ASN A 235 4.59 15.82 5.44
N LEU A 236 3.81 16.81 5.90
CA LEU A 236 4.11 18.24 5.70
C LEU A 236 5.41 18.61 6.44
N ASP A 237 5.51 18.26 7.72
CA ASP A 237 6.70 18.56 8.56
C ASP A 237 7.98 17.89 8.00
N ARG A 238 7.85 16.67 7.48
CA ARG A 238 8.97 15.95 6.83
C ARG A 238 9.25 16.40 5.40
N GLY A 239 8.44 17.31 4.86
CA GLY A 239 8.54 17.84 3.50
C GLY A 239 8.32 16.80 2.41
N VAL A 240 7.60 15.72 2.69
CA VAL A 240 7.19 14.72 1.67
C VAL A 240 6.07 15.30 0.81
N ILE A 241 5.09 15.92 1.47
CA ILE A 241 4.05 16.73 0.82
C ILE A 241 4.24 18.19 1.19
N THR A 242 3.59 19.07 0.44
CA THR A 242 3.55 20.52 0.66
C THR A 242 2.17 21.03 0.26
N HIS A 243 1.75 22.15 0.84
CA HIS A 243 0.57 22.87 0.36
C HIS A 243 0.70 23.17 -1.14
N ASP A 244 -0.42 23.09 -1.85
CA ASP A 244 -0.47 23.56 -3.21
C ASP A 244 -0.33 25.08 -3.26
N ARG A 245 0.23 25.59 -4.36
CA ARG A 245 0.46 27.03 -4.51
C ARG A 245 -0.82 27.81 -4.77
N SER A 246 -1.80 27.17 -5.41
CA SER A 246 -3.07 27.79 -5.80
C SER A 246 -4.15 27.62 -4.74
N ASP A 247 -4.03 26.63 -3.86
CA ASP A 247 -5.04 26.30 -2.87
C ASP A 247 -4.39 25.74 -1.59
N PRO A 248 -4.45 26.48 -0.46
CA PRO A 248 -3.85 26.04 0.80
C PRO A 248 -4.57 24.83 1.43
N GLU A 249 -5.82 24.56 1.03
CA GLU A 249 -6.59 23.39 1.49
C GLU A 249 -6.25 22.12 0.71
N LYS A 250 -5.35 22.21 -0.26
CA LYS A 250 -4.84 21.07 -1.02
C LYS A 250 -3.36 20.85 -0.74
N VAL A 251 -2.96 19.59 -0.76
CA VAL A 251 -1.57 19.15 -0.65
C VAL A 251 -1.13 18.42 -1.90
N ARG A 252 0.18 18.45 -2.16
CA ARG A 252 0.83 17.75 -3.27
C ARG A 252 2.17 17.22 -2.85
N TYR A 253 2.70 16.25 -3.60
CA TYR A 253 4.08 15.83 -3.41
C TYR A 253 5.07 16.96 -3.71
N SER A 254 6.03 17.13 -2.81
CA SER A 254 7.21 17.95 -3.04
C SER A 254 8.21 17.19 -3.92
N TRP A 255 9.28 17.85 -4.37
CA TRP A 255 10.39 17.15 -5.04
C TRP A 255 11.01 16.06 -4.15
N ARG A 256 11.19 16.36 -2.86
CA ARG A 256 11.65 15.38 -1.87
C ARG A 256 10.67 14.22 -1.71
N GLY A 257 9.37 14.49 -1.80
CA GLY A 257 8.32 13.49 -1.88
C GLY A 257 8.45 12.59 -3.11
N LEU A 258 8.73 13.16 -4.28
CA LEU A 258 8.93 12.38 -5.50
C LEU A 258 10.14 11.45 -5.40
N PHE A 259 11.27 11.92 -4.85
CA PHE A 259 12.43 11.05 -4.60
C PHE A 259 12.12 9.95 -3.56
N PHE A 260 11.33 10.27 -2.54
CA PHE A 260 10.86 9.28 -1.57
C PHE A 260 10.02 8.19 -2.26
N LEU A 261 9.03 8.59 -3.06
CA LEU A 261 8.18 7.68 -3.82
C LEU A 261 8.98 6.86 -4.84
N TYR A 262 9.93 7.47 -5.53
CA TYR A 262 10.84 6.78 -6.43
C TYR A 262 11.55 5.62 -5.71
N GLY A 263 12.10 5.86 -4.51
CA GLY A 263 12.72 4.82 -3.70
C GLY A 263 11.75 3.69 -3.33
N GLN A 264 10.48 4.01 -3.04
CA GLN A 264 9.45 3.00 -2.77
C GLN A 264 9.10 2.18 -4.01
N LEU A 265 8.96 2.83 -5.17
CA LEU A 265 8.69 2.15 -6.45
C LEU A 265 9.85 1.22 -6.85
N VAL A 266 11.09 1.68 -6.73
CA VAL A 266 12.27 0.82 -6.98
C VAL A 266 12.31 -0.35 -5.99
N LYS A 267 12.02 -0.12 -4.72
CA LYS A 267 11.92 -1.18 -3.71
C LYS A 267 10.81 -2.19 -4.06
N ASP A 268 9.66 -1.71 -4.54
CA ASP A 268 8.56 -2.57 -4.96
C ASP A 268 8.89 -3.35 -6.23
N MET A 269 9.60 -2.77 -7.20
CA MET A 269 10.12 -3.52 -8.36
C MET A 269 11.04 -4.67 -7.93
N VAL A 270 11.85 -4.47 -6.88
CA VAL A 270 12.75 -5.49 -6.31
C VAL A 270 12.01 -6.49 -5.41
N LYS A 271 10.83 -6.15 -4.87
CA LYS A 271 10.02 -7.03 -3.99
C LYS A 271 8.94 -7.82 -4.72
N LEU A 272 8.36 -7.25 -5.78
CA LEU A 272 7.48 -7.91 -6.74
C LEU A 272 8.30 -8.74 -7.75
N SER A 273 9.58 -8.94 -7.47
CA SER A 273 10.43 -9.98 -8.05
C SER A 273 10.85 -10.94 -6.97
#